data_AF-A0A1J3I3L8-F1
#
_entry.id   AF-A0A1J3I3L8-F1
#
_cell.length_a   1.000
_cell.length_b   1.000
_cell.length_c   1.000
_cell.angle_alpha   90.00
_cell.angle_beta   90.00
_cell.angle_gamma   90.00
#
_symmetry.space_group_name_H-M   'P 1'
#
loop_
_entity.id
_entity.type
_entity.pdbx_description
1 polymer ?
#
loop_
_entity_poly.entity_id
_entity_poly.type
_entity_poly.pdbx_seq_one_letter_code
_entity_poly.pdbx_strand_id
1 'polypeptide(L)'
;MAQQGQGSMDPAALDDMIKRLLDSRNPKPGTKQAMLNESEIRQLCFVSREIFLQQPSLLELDAPVKICGDIHGQYSDLLRLFEYGGFPPEANYLFLGDYVDRGKQSLETICLLLAYKIKYPENFFLLRGNHECASINRIYGFYDECKRRFSLKLWKVFTDTFNCLPLAAVIDEKILCMHGGLSPDLDNVEQIKNIERPADVPDSGLLCDLLWSDPSKDVKGWGMNDRGVSYTFGPDKVAEFLIKNDMDLVCRAHQVVEDGYEFFADRQLVTIFSAPNYCGEFDNAGAMMSVDESLMCSFQILKPADRRPRFF
;
A
#
# COMPACT_ATOMS: atom_id res chain seq x y z
N MET A 1 35.23 -19.19 -5.21
CA MET A 1 34.35 -19.99 -4.34
C MET A 1 32.92 -19.64 -4.69
N ALA A 2 32.16 -20.62 -5.16
CA ALA A 2 30.84 -20.44 -5.75
C ALA A 2 29.83 -19.92 -4.72
N GLN A 3 29.15 -18.81 -5.02
CA GLN A 3 27.92 -18.45 -4.32
C GLN A 3 26.80 -19.33 -4.89
N GLN A 4 26.27 -20.17 -4.01
CA GLN A 4 25.17 -21.09 -4.27
C GLN A 4 23.91 -20.31 -4.65
N GLY A 5 23.27 -20.67 -5.77
CA GLY A 5 21.99 -20.10 -6.18
C GLY A 5 20.85 -20.52 -5.24
N GLN A 6 19.99 -19.57 -4.88
CA GLN A 6 18.73 -19.79 -4.14
C GLN A 6 17.85 -18.54 -4.33
N GLY A 7 17.06 -18.49 -5.40
CA GLY A 7 16.19 -17.35 -5.75
C GLY A 7 14.69 -17.68 -5.75
N SER A 8 14.29 -18.83 -5.20
CA SER A 8 12.89 -19.29 -5.23
C SER A 8 12.46 -19.83 -3.87
N MET A 9 11.31 -19.38 -3.37
CA MET A 9 10.67 -19.97 -2.21
C MET A 9 10.02 -21.30 -2.60
N ASP A 10 10.12 -22.33 -1.75
CA ASP A 10 9.37 -23.58 -1.94
C ASP A 10 7.86 -23.26 -1.94
N PRO A 11 7.12 -23.58 -3.02
CA PRO A 11 5.69 -23.30 -3.10
C PRO A 11 4.87 -23.89 -1.95
N ALA A 12 5.23 -25.10 -1.48
CA ALA A 12 4.51 -25.73 -0.38
C ALA A 12 4.72 -24.98 0.95
N ALA A 13 5.94 -24.46 1.17
CA ALA A 13 6.24 -23.63 2.33
C ALA A 13 5.49 -22.29 2.26
N LEU A 14 5.44 -21.64 1.10
CA LEU A 14 4.67 -20.41 0.91
C LEU A 14 3.17 -20.62 1.18
N ASP A 15 2.60 -21.70 0.66
CA ASP A 15 1.18 -22.03 0.86
C ASP A 15 0.86 -22.29 2.34
N ASP A 16 1.76 -22.95 3.08
CA ASP A 16 1.63 -23.12 4.52
C ASP A 16 1.70 -21.77 5.28
N MET A 17 2.61 -20.87 4.89
CA MET A 17 2.70 -19.54 5.47
C MET A 17 1.41 -18.73 5.26
N ILE A 18 0.88 -18.72 4.03
CA ILE A 18 -0.39 -18.03 3.70
C ILE A 18 -1.52 -18.64 4.54
N LYS A 19 -1.64 -19.97 4.58
CA LYS A 19 -2.65 -20.65 5.37
C LYS A 19 -2.59 -20.27 6.85
N ARG A 20 -1.40 -20.27 7.47
CA ARG A 20 -1.22 -19.87 8.87
C ARG A 20 -1.61 -18.42 9.12
N LEU A 21 -1.28 -17.52 8.18
CA LEU A 21 -1.68 -16.12 8.26
C LEU A 21 -3.22 -15.97 8.19
N LEU A 22 -3.89 -16.68 7.28
CA LEU A 22 -5.35 -16.62 7.14
C LEU A 22 -6.10 -17.25 8.33
N ASP A 23 -5.62 -18.39 8.85
CA ASP A 23 -6.24 -19.09 9.98
C ASP A 23 -6.16 -18.29 11.30
N SER A 24 -5.31 -17.26 11.37
CA SER A 24 -5.16 -16.44 12.58
C SER A 24 -6.40 -15.61 12.96
N ARG A 25 -7.39 -15.49 12.06
CA ARG A 25 -8.68 -14.81 12.30
C ARG A 25 -9.53 -15.47 13.39
N ASN A 26 -9.47 -16.80 13.52
CA ASN A 26 -10.27 -17.59 14.46
C ASN A 26 -9.39 -18.58 15.23
N PRO A 27 -8.64 -18.14 16.25
CA PRO A 27 -7.77 -19.03 17.01
C PRO A 27 -8.62 -20.12 17.70
N LYS A 28 -8.30 -21.39 17.44
CA LYS A 28 -8.88 -22.50 18.20
C LYS A 28 -8.51 -22.34 19.69
N PRO A 29 -9.42 -22.58 20.63
CA PRO A 29 -9.09 -22.53 22.06
C PRO A 29 -7.91 -23.48 22.36
N GLY A 30 -6.84 -22.94 22.97
CA GLY A 30 -5.67 -23.73 23.38
C GLY A 30 -4.53 -23.85 22.36
N THR A 31 -4.68 -23.34 21.13
CA THR A 31 -3.55 -23.27 20.19
C THR A 31 -2.79 -21.95 20.38
N LYS A 32 -1.51 -22.00 20.76
CA LYS A 32 -0.58 -20.90 20.51
C LYS A 32 -0.53 -20.72 18.98
N GLN A 33 -1.08 -19.62 18.47
CA GLN A 33 -1.07 -19.30 17.03
C GLN A 33 0.32 -19.54 16.44
N ALA A 34 0.39 -20.31 15.36
CA ALA A 34 1.62 -20.47 14.61
C ALA A 34 1.88 -19.18 13.83
N MET A 35 2.48 -18.19 14.50
CA MET A 35 3.07 -17.03 13.84
C MET A 35 4.20 -17.50 12.93
N LEU A 36 4.47 -16.75 11.87
CA LEU A 36 5.68 -16.96 11.08
C LEU A 36 6.91 -16.79 11.99
N ASN A 37 7.91 -17.64 11.83
CA ASN A 37 9.18 -17.47 12.52
C ASN A 37 10.06 -16.44 11.79
N GLU A 38 11.10 -15.93 12.45
CA GLU A 38 11.94 -14.86 11.88
C GLU A 38 12.62 -15.28 10.56
N SER A 39 12.96 -16.56 10.38
CA SER A 39 13.57 -17.06 9.15
C SER A 39 12.59 -17.02 7.98
N GLU A 40 11.33 -17.41 8.22
CA GLU A 40 10.26 -17.35 7.22
C GLU A 40 9.99 -15.92 6.79
N ILE A 41 9.90 -14.98 7.74
CA ILE A 41 9.69 -13.56 7.44
C ILE A 41 10.86 -13.00 6.63
N ARG A 42 12.11 -13.32 7.01
CA ARG A 42 13.29 -12.92 6.23
C ARG A 42 13.25 -13.45 4.81
N GLN A 43 12.76 -14.67 4.62
CA GLN A 43 12.63 -15.27 3.29
C GLN A 43 11.54 -14.58 2.46
N LEU A 44 10.39 -14.22 3.07
CA LEU A 44 9.36 -13.41 2.40
C LEU A 44 9.94 -12.07 1.94
N CYS A 45 10.66 -11.37 2.81
CA CYS A 45 11.33 -10.11 2.47
C CYS A 45 12.33 -10.27 1.34
N PHE A 46 13.21 -11.28 1.41
CA PHE A 46 14.25 -11.50 0.40
C PHE A 46 13.65 -11.80 -0.98
N VAL A 47 12.69 -12.72 -1.07
CA VAL A 47 12.11 -13.15 -2.36
C VAL A 47 11.23 -12.04 -2.96
N SER A 48 10.38 -11.38 -2.15
CA SER A 48 9.56 -10.26 -2.64
C SER A 48 10.40 -9.08 -3.11
N ARG A 49 11.51 -8.77 -2.41
CA ARG A 49 12.48 -7.76 -2.83
C ARG A 49 13.01 -8.01 -4.25
N GLU A 50 13.40 -9.25 -4.55
CA GLU A 50 13.88 -9.60 -5.90
C GLU A 50 12.78 -9.40 -6.96
N ILE A 51 11.54 -9.78 -6.66
CA ILE A 51 10.38 -9.55 -7.56
C ILE A 51 10.19 -8.04 -7.79
N PHE A 52 10.22 -7.22 -6.74
CA PHE A 52 10.05 -5.78 -6.88
C PHE A 52 11.15 -5.14 -7.73
N LEU A 53 12.41 -5.59 -7.61
CA LEU A 53 13.53 -5.08 -8.41
C LEU A 53 13.48 -5.53 -9.87
N GLN A 54 12.81 -6.65 -10.17
CA GLN A 54 12.59 -7.13 -11.55
C GLN A 54 11.44 -6.39 -12.25
N GLN A 55 10.45 -5.90 -11.50
CA GLN A 55 9.37 -5.08 -12.01
C GLN A 55 9.78 -3.59 -12.02
N PRO A 56 9.23 -2.74 -12.90
CA PRO A 56 9.60 -1.32 -13.01
C PRO A 56 9.16 -0.47 -11.81
N SER A 57 9.76 0.71 -11.63
CA SER A 57 9.37 1.67 -10.59
C SER A 57 7.99 2.31 -10.86
N LEU A 58 7.60 2.40 -12.13
CA LEU A 58 6.25 2.68 -12.60
C LEU A 58 5.66 1.39 -13.18
N LEU A 59 4.68 0.79 -12.50
CA LEU A 59 4.00 -0.40 -13.00
C LEU A 59 3.04 -0.02 -14.14
N GLU A 60 2.91 -0.89 -15.13
CA GLU A 60 1.91 -0.81 -16.18
C GLU A 60 0.99 -2.03 -16.01
N LEU A 61 -0.28 -1.79 -15.76
CA LEU A 61 -1.26 -2.79 -15.36
C LEU A 61 -2.49 -2.73 -16.28
N ASP A 62 -3.15 -3.86 -16.45
CA ASP A 62 -4.42 -3.95 -17.17
C ASP A 62 -5.58 -4.14 -16.18
N ALA A 63 -6.75 -3.57 -16.49
CA ALA A 63 -8.00 -3.94 -15.80
C ALA A 63 -8.43 -5.38 -16.20
N PRO A 64 -9.19 -6.10 -15.34
CA PRO A 64 -9.80 -5.64 -14.10
C PRO A 64 -8.83 -5.66 -12.92
N VAL A 65 -8.94 -4.66 -12.03
CA VAL A 65 -8.12 -4.56 -10.82
C VAL A 65 -8.88 -3.89 -9.67
N LYS A 66 -8.63 -4.34 -8.45
CA LYS A 66 -9.12 -3.74 -7.22
C LYS A 66 -8.03 -2.93 -6.54
N ILE A 67 -8.32 -1.66 -6.28
CA ILE A 67 -7.38 -0.70 -5.71
C ILE A 67 -7.73 -0.44 -4.24
N CYS A 68 -6.76 -0.63 -3.36
CA CYS A 68 -6.87 -0.41 -1.92
C CYS A 68 -5.89 0.67 -1.47
N GLY A 69 -6.34 1.57 -0.58
CA GLY A 69 -5.50 2.56 0.09
C GLY A 69 -4.83 2.01 1.35
N ASP A 70 -4.63 2.89 2.32
CA ASP A 70 -3.93 2.62 3.58
C ASP A 70 -4.57 1.48 4.38
N ILE A 71 -3.72 0.66 5.03
CA ILE A 71 -4.12 -0.47 5.88
C ILE A 71 -3.61 -0.31 7.31
N HIS A 72 -2.41 0.25 7.49
CA HIS A 72 -1.82 0.61 8.78
C HIS A 72 -1.94 -0.48 9.85
N GLY A 73 -1.54 -1.71 9.53
CA GLY A 73 -1.54 -2.82 10.49
C GLY A 73 -2.92 -3.22 11.03
N GLN A 74 -4.03 -2.78 10.42
CA GLN A 74 -5.39 -3.24 10.74
C GLN A 74 -5.67 -4.61 10.08
N TYR A 75 -4.91 -5.62 10.49
CA TYR A 75 -4.90 -6.93 9.83
C TYR A 75 -6.28 -7.61 9.73
N SER A 76 -7.11 -7.48 10.76
CA SER A 76 -8.48 -8.03 10.73
C SER A 76 -9.34 -7.37 9.65
N ASP A 77 -9.15 -6.08 9.40
CA ASP A 77 -9.86 -5.36 8.34
C ASP A 77 -9.29 -5.69 6.95
N LEU A 78 -7.98 -5.92 6.83
CA LEU A 78 -7.39 -6.45 5.60
C LEU A 78 -8.05 -7.79 5.19
N LEU A 79 -8.23 -8.71 6.15
CA LEU A 79 -8.93 -9.97 5.86
C LEU A 79 -10.39 -9.74 5.46
N ARG A 80 -11.10 -8.79 6.09
CA ARG A 80 -12.46 -8.41 5.68
C ARG A 80 -12.50 -7.81 4.27
N LEU A 81 -11.49 -7.04 3.87
CA LEU A 81 -11.37 -6.50 2.51
C LEU A 81 -11.25 -7.63 1.48
N PHE A 82 -10.42 -8.65 1.74
CA PHE A 82 -10.31 -9.82 0.86
C PHE A 82 -11.59 -10.66 0.85
N GLU A 83 -12.29 -10.81 1.99
CA GLU A 83 -13.59 -11.51 2.02
C GLU A 83 -14.65 -10.81 1.18
N TYR A 84 -14.59 -9.49 1.09
CA TYR A 84 -15.55 -8.68 0.35
C TYR A 84 -15.18 -8.52 -1.14
N GLY A 85 -13.88 -8.45 -1.43
CA GLY A 85 -13.34 -8.28 -2.79
C GLY A 85 -12.98 -9.59 -3.52
N GLY A 86 -12.91 -10.72 -2.82
CA GLY A 86 -12.36 -11.98 -3.33
C GLY A 86 -10.90 -12.16 -2.92
N PHE A 87 -10.52 -13.35 -2.47
CA PHE A 87 -9.14 -13.61 -2.08
C PHE A 87 -8.26 -13.79 -3.33
N PRO A 88 -6.99 -13.32 -3.36
CA PRO A 88 -6.10 -13.62 -4.47
C PRO A 88 -5.98 -15.15 -4.73
N PRO A 89 -6.13 -15.63 -5.98
CA PRO A 89 -6.14 -14.88 -7.24
C PRO A 89 -7.54 -14.66 -7.83
N GLU A 90 -8.62 -14.76 -7.04
CA GLU A 90 -10.00 -14.52 -7.52
C GLU A 90 -10.21 -13.09 -8.04
N ALA A 91 -9.41 -12.13 -7.55
CA ALA A 91 -9.33 -10.77 -8.06
C ALA A 91 -7.87 -10.29 -8.09
N ASN A 92 -7.58 -9.42 -9.06
CA ASN A 92 -6.30 -8.70 -9.11
C ASN A 92 -6.32 -7.52 -8.14
N TYR A 93 -5.19 -7.24 -7.49
CA TYR A 93 -5.09 -6.19 -6.48
C TYR A 93 -3.92 -5.24 -6.73
N LEU A 94 -4.17 -3.95 -6.52
CA LEU A 94 -3.16 -2.91 -6.38
C LEU A 94 -3.36 -2.23 -5.01
N PHE A 95 -2.36 -2.28 -4.15
CA PHE A 95 -2.37 -1.48 -2.92
C PHE A 95 -1.50 -0.25 -3.07
N LEU A 96 -1.97 0.89 -2.53
CA LEU A 96 -1.36 2.20 -2.73
C LEU A 96 -0.26 2.53 -1.71
N GLY A 97 -0.10 1.75 -0.63
CA GLY A 97 0.94 1.98 0.38
C GLY A 97 0.39 1.94 1.81
N ASP A 98 1.23 2.33 2.76
CA ASP A 98 0.93 2.48 4.18
C ASP A 98 0.35 1.20 4.80
N TYR A 99 1.16 0.15 4.74
CA TYR A 99 0.84 -1.19 5.24
C TYR A 99 1.07 -1.30 6.74
N VAL A 100 2.08 -0.59 7.24
CA VAL A 100 2.59 -0.70 8.60
C VAL A 100 2.29 0.56 9.43
N ASP A 101 2.70 0.52 10.70
CA ASP A 101 2.50 1.55 11.72
C ASP A 101 1.05 1.74 12.16
N ARG A 102 0.89 2.46 13.28
CA ARG A 102 -0.38 2.94 13.87
C ARG A 102 -1.30 1.83 14.40
N GLY A 103 -1.57 0.79 13.60
CA GLY A 103 -2.31 -0.39 14.01
C GLY A 103 -1.49 -1.39 14.82
N LYS A 104 -2.14 -2.49 15.20
CA LYS A 104 -1.61 -3.44 16.19
C LYS A 104 -0.87 -4.63 15.58
N GLN A 105 -1.08 -4.90 14.29
CA GLN A 105 -0.66 -6.13 13.61
C GLN A 105 -0.02 -5.81 12.26
N SER A 106 0.98 -4.93 12.27
CA SER A 106 1.69 -4.53 11.05
C SER A 106 2.47 -5.70 10.46
N LEU A 107 3.06 -6.55 11.31
CA LEU A 107 3.82 -7.72 10.86
C LEU A 107 2.94 -8.71 10.09
N GLU A 108 1.76 -9.06 10.61
CA GLU A 108 0.83 -9.94 9.91
C GLU A 108 0.36 -9.34 8.58
N THR A 109 0.04 -8.05 8.61
CA THR A 109 -0.41 -7.28 7.44
C THR A 109 0.62 -7.36 6.32
N ILE A 110 1.86 -6.91 6.58
CA ILE A 110 2.89 -6.91 5.54
C ILE A 110 3.31 -8.32 5.15
N CYS A 111 3.37 -9.28 6.08
CA CYS A 111 3.73 -10.66 5.73
C CYS A 111 2.73 -11.30 4.77
N LEU A 112 1.42 -11.08 4.97
CA LEU A 112 0.40 -11.60 4.06
C LEU A 112 0.49 -10.94 2.68
N LEU A 113 0.67 -9.62 2.63
CA LEU A 113 0.82 -8.88 1.38
C LEU A 113 2.06 -9.34 0.59
N LEU A 114 3.21 -9.51 1.26
CA LEU A 114 4.43 -10.03 0.62
C LEU A 114 4.26 -11.49 0.17
N ALA A 115 3.58 -12.32 0.96
CA ALA A 115 3.31 -13.70 0.57
C ALA A 115 2.43 -13.78 -0.69
N TYR A 116 1.39 -12.94 -0.79
CA TYR A 116 0.59 -12.85 -2.01
C TYR A 116 1.38 -12.27 -3.19
N LYS A 117 2.26 -11.30 -2.96
CA LYS A 117 3.15 -10.80 -4.02
C LYS A 117 4.04 -11.90 -4.60
N ILE A 118 4.57 -12.78 -3.73
CA ILE A 118 5.40 -13.91 -4.18
C ILE A 118 4.55 -14.96 -4.88
N LYS A 119 3.34 -15.23 -4.37
CA LYS A 119 2.45 -16.28 -4.92
C LYS A 119 1.86 -15.88 -6.28
N TYR A 120 1.52 -14.59 -6.44
CA TYR A 120 0.81 -14.05 -7.59
C TYR A 120 1.48 -12.76 -8.11
N PRO A 121 2.73 -12.84 -8.59
CA PRO A 121 3.54 -11.66 -8.92
C PRO A 121 2.95 -10.78 -10.03
N GLU A 122 2.11 -11.36 -10.90
CA GLU A 122 1.46 -10.70 -12.04
C GLU A 122 -0.02 -10.37 -11.79
N ASN A 123 -0.55 -10.63 -10.58
CA ASN A 123 -1.95 -10.33 -10.22
C ASN A 123 -2.07 -9.56 -8.90
N PHE A 124 -0.96 -9.38 -8.18
CA PHE A 124 -0.93 -8.73 -6.87
C PHE A 124 0.21 -7.71 -6.82
N PHE A 125 -0.13 -6.44 -6.61
CA PHE A 125 0.78 -5.31 -6.73
C PHE A 125 0.72 -4.45 -5.47
N LEU A 126 1.90 -3.97 -5.05
CA LEU A 126 2.10 -3.19 -3.85
C LEU A 126 2.94 -1.97 -4.22
N LEU A 127 2.37 -0.78 -4.06
CA LEU A 127 3.13 0.47 -4.16
C LEU A 127 3.77 0.83 -2.83
N ARG A 128 4.67 1.79 -2.85
CA ARG A 128 5.27 2.34 -1.64
C ARG A 128 4.39 3.43 -1.07
N GLY A 129 4.09 3.38 0.23
CA GLY A 129 3.57 4.51 0.99
C GLY A 129 4.67 5.25 1.74
N ASN A 130 4.32 6.38 2.37
CA ASN A 130 5.29 7.15 3.14
C ASN A 130 5.70 6.44 4.46
N HIS A 131 4.91 5.50 4.95
CA HIS A 131 5.24 4.65 6.09
C HIS A 131 6.18 3.48 5.75
N GLU A 132 6.36 3.15 4.47
CA GLU A 132 7.39 2.21 4.00
C GLU A 132 8.78 2.90 3.88
N CYS A 133 9.11 3.72 4.88
CA CYS A 133 10.38 4.43 5.04
C CYS A 133 10.88 4.30 6.48
N ALA A 134 12.19 4.11 6.64
CA ALA A 134 12.81 3.90 7.95
C ALA A 134 12.60 5.07 8.92
N SER A 135 12.66 6.32 8.46
CA SER A 135 12.50 7.50 9.32
C SER A 135 11.11 7.57 9.95
N ILE A 136 10.09 7.17 9.20
CA ILE A 136 8.68 7.21 9.62
C ILE A 136 8.34 6.00 10.49
N ASN A 137 8.59 4.78 10.00
CA ASN A 137 8.20 3.57 10.73
C ASN A 137 9.12 3.24 11.92
N ARG A 138 10.16 4.04 12.12
CA ARG A 138 10.94 4.07 13.35
C ARG A 138 10.16 4.61 14.55
N ILE A 139 9.21 5.52 14.32
CA ILE A 139 8.53 6.29 15.37
C ILE A 139 7.03 6.00 15.48
N TYR A 140 6.39 5.49 14.42
CA TYR A 140 4.94 5.27 14.39
C TYR A 140 4.47 3.83 14.66
N GLY A 141 5.40 2.93 15.01
CA GLY A 141 5.07 1.67 15.69
C GLY A 141 5.76 0.42 15.14
N PHE A 142 6.07 0.34 13.85
CA PHE A 142 6.54 -0.89 13.22
C PHE A 142 7.92 -1.33 13.74
N TYR A 143 8.84 -0.39 13.95
CA TYR A 143 10.13 -0.66 14.59
C TYR A 143 9.97 -1.31 15.97
N ASP A 144 9.10 -0.75 16.80
CA ASP A 144 8.87 -1.26 18.15
C ASP A 144 8.14 -2.62 18.11
N GLU A 145 7.25 -2.82 17.15
CA GLU A 145 6.59 -4.10 16.91
C GLU A 145 7.62 -5.19 16.54
N CYS A 146 8.51 -4.91 15.58
CA CYS A 146 9.61 -5.80 15.18
C CYS A 146 10.56 -6.09 16.34
N LYS A 147 10.98 -5.06 17.08
CA LYS A 147 11.87 -5.20 18.25
C LYS A 147 11.27 -6.08 19.33
N ARG A 148 9.99 -5.89 19.62
CA ARG A 148 9.27 -6.59 20.70
C ARG A 148 9.01 -8.06 20.36
N ARG A 149 8.65 -8.36 19.11
CA ARG A 149 8.22 -9.71 18.69
C ARG A 149 9.35 -10.56 18.13
N PHE A 150 10.37 -9.94 17.55
CA PHE A 150 11.48 -10.59 16.88
C PHE A 150 12.80 -9.90 17.20
N SER A 151 13.35 -9.14 16.24
CA SER A 151 14.66 -8.50 16.40
C SER A 151 14.74 -7.18 15.65
N LEU A 152 15.65 -6.31 16.10
CA LEU A 152 16.01 -5.08 15.37
C LEU A 152 16.60 -5.36 13.99
N LYS A 153 17.24 -6.53 13.82
CA LYS A 153 17.77 -6.95 12.53
C LYS A 153 16.64 -7.26 11.55
N LEU A 154 15.48 -7.73 12.02
CA LEU A 154 14.34 -8.00 11.16
C LEU A 154 13.74 -6.70 10.60
N TRP A 155 13.61 -5.65 11.42
CA TRP A 155 13.17 -4.34 10.96
C TRP A 155 14.05 -3.79 9.83
N LYS A 156 15.38 -3.92 9.93
CA LYS A 156 16.30 -3.54 8.84
C LYS A 156 16.07 -4.31 7.54
N VAL A 157 15.75 -5.61 7.64
CA VAL A 157 15.40 -6.42 6.45
C VAL A 157 14.11 -5.92 5.81
N PHE A 158 13.12 -5.52 6.61
CA PHE A 158 11.93 -4.86 6.06
C PHE A 158 12.27 -3.53 5.39
N THR A 159 13.12 -2.69 5.99
CA THR A 159 13.62 -1.46 5.37
C THR A 159 14.25 -1.73 4.00
N ASP A 160 15.14 -2.73 3.90
CA ASP A 160 15.78 -3.10 2.63
C ASP A 160 14.75 -3.56 1.57
N THR A 161 13.67 -4.19 2.02
CA THR A 161 12.55 -4.62 1.16
C THR A 161 11.70 -3.44 0.70
N PHE A 162 11.33 -2.54 1.62
CA PHE A 162 10.53 -1.35 1.36
C PHE A 162 11.24 -0.38 0.42
N ASN A 163 12.56 -0.25 0.53
CA ASN A 163 13.38 0.55 -0.37
C ASN A 163 13.30 0.07 -1.84
N CYS A 164 12.81 -1.14 -2.08
CA CYS A 164 12.65 -1.72 -3.40
C CYS A 164 11.21 -1.64 -3.93
N LEU A 165 10.22 -1.15 -3.19
CA LEU A 165 8.83 -1.09 -3.67
C LEU A 165 8.69 -0.16 -4.90
N PRO A 166 7.85 -0.51 -5.89
CA PRO A 166 7.41 0.41 -6.94
C PRO A 166 6.73 1.65 -6.36
N LEU A 167 6.77 2.76 -7.09
CA LEU A 167 6.34 4.08 -6.58
C LEU A 167 4.97 4.49 -7.11
N ALA A 168 4.63 4.07 -8.32
CA ALA A 168 3.36 4.36 -8.96
C ALA A 168 2.95 3.22 -9.89
N ALA A 169 1.69 3.23 -10.33
CA ALA A 169 1.18 2.36 -11.37
C ALA A 169 0.31 3.15 -12.35
N VAL A 170 0.24 2.72 -13.61
CA VAL A 170 -0.71 3.19 -14.61
C VAL A 170 -1.58 2.02 -15.02
N ILE A 171 -2.90 2.18 -14.94
CA ILE A 171 -3.88 1.17 -15.36
C ILE A 171 -4.45 1.55 -16.72
N ASP A 172 -4.31 0.66 -17.71
CA ASP A 172 -4.74 0.82 -19.10
C ASP A 172 -4.41 2.20 -19.69
N GLU A 173 -3.21 2.72 -19.39
CA GLU A 173 -2.73 4.06 -19.82
C GLU A 173 -3.58 5.26 -19.35
N LYS A 174 -4.66 5.05 -18.58
CA LYS A 174 -5.66 6.08 -18.25
C LYS A 174 -5.74 6.46 -16.76
N ILE A 175 -5.41 5.54 -15.85
CA ILE A 175 -5.50 5.80 -14.41
C ILE A 175 -4.11 5.78 -13.77
N LEU A 176 -3.62 6.94 -13.32
CA LEU A 176 -2.37 7.03 -12.58
C LEU A 176 -2.62 6.80 -11.09
N CYS A 177 -1.92 5.83 -10.51
CA CYS A 177 -2.03 5.40 -9.13
C CYS A 177 -0.73 5.68 -8.36
N MET A 178 -0.82 6.30 -7.18
CA MET A 178 0.32 6.51 -6.27
C MET A 178 -0.19 6.68 -4.82
N HIS A 179 0.71 6.72 -3.83
CA HIS A 179 0.29 6.95 -2.45
C HIS A 179 -0.08 8.41 -2.18
N GLY A 180 0.91 9.29 -2.38
CA GLY A 180 0.88 10.73 -2.21
C GLY A 180 0.08 11.39 -3.32
N GLY A 181 0.75 12.13 -4.18
CA GLY A 181 0.09 12.85 -5.25
C GLY A 181 1.10 13.46 -6.22
N LEU A 182 0.65 14.48 -6.95
CA LEU A 182 1.45 15.09 -7.99
C LEU A 182 2.69 15.81 -7.40
N SER A 183 3.73 15.93 -8.22
CA SER A 183 4.94 16.70 -7.89
C SER A 183 5.11 17.85 -8.89
N PRO A 184 5.62 19.02 -8.46
CA PRO A 184 6.08 20.06 -9.39
C PRO A 184 7.20 19.58 -10.30
N ASP A 185 7.92 18.51 -9.93
CA ASP A 185 8.99 17.89 -10.71
C ASP A 185 8.48 16.77 -11.64
N LEU A 186 7.18 16.44 -11.59
CA LEU A 186 6.55 15.42 -12.43
C LEU A 186 5.84 16.06 -13.63
N ASP A 187 6.57 16.19 -14.72
CA ASP A 187 6.05 16.66 -16.00
C ASP A 187 5.40 15.53 -16.82
N ASN A 188 6.00 14.34 -16.77
CA ASN A 188 5.59 13.15 -17.50
C ASN A 188 5.74 11.91 -16.61
N VAL A 189 4.75 11.01 -16.63
CA VAL A 189 4.74 9.77 -15.82
C VAL A 189 5.97 8.90 -16.00
N GLU A 190 6.55 8.89 -17.20
CA GLU A 190 7.76 8.12 -17.54
C GLU A 190 8.99 8.54 -16.71
N GLN A 191 9.01 9.76 -16.15
CA GLN A 191 10.08 10.19 -15.25
C GLN A 191 10.20 9.28 -14.02
N ILE A 192 9.09 8.66 -13.58
CA ILE A 192 9.07 7.75 -12.44
C ILE A 192 9.90 6.48 -12.70
N LYS A 193 9.98 6.03 -13.97
CA LYS A 193 10.82 4.86 -14.36
C LYS A 193 12.31 5.08 -14.10
N ASN A 194 12.75 6.34 -14.11
CA ASN A 194 14.16 6.70 -13.90
C ASN A 194 14.59 6.73 -12.43
N ILE A 195 13.65 6.55 -11.49
CA ILE A 195 13.99 6.47 -10.07
C ILE A 195 14.57 5.08 -9.79
N GLU A 196 15.89 5.04 -9.56
CA GLU A 196 16.62 3.80 -9.23
C GLU A 196 16.18 3.23 -7.87
N ARG A 197 16.10 1.91 -7.80
CA ARG A 197 15.82 1.16 -6.57
C ARG A 197 16.94 0.14 -6.30
N PRO A 198 17.32 -0.12 -5.04
CA PRO A 198 16.73 0.40 -3.80
C PRO A 198 17.03 1.88 -3.54
N ALA A 199 16.05 2.63 -3.04
CA ALA A 199 16.21 4.02 -2.62
C ALA A 199 15.53 4.28 -1.28
N ASP A 200 16.11 5.14 -0.45
CA ASP A 200 15.39 5.72 0.69
C ASP A 200 14.53 6.89 0.23
N VAL A 201 13.53 7.29 1.03
CA VAL A 201 12.68 8.45 0.73
C VAL A 201 13.44 9.72 1.11
N PRO A 202 13.77 10.63 0.17
CA PRO A 202 14.42 11.88 0.48
C PRO A 202 13.45 12.85 1.17
N ASP A 203 13.99 13.90 1.80
CA ASP A 203 13.17 14.94 2.44
C ASP A 203 12.45 15.87 1.43
N SER A 204 12.82 15.83 0.15
CA SER A 204 12.23 16.65 -0.93
C SER A 204 12.46 16.03 -2.32
N GLY A 205 11.77 16.57 -3.33
CA GLY A 205 11.87 16.17 -4.73
C GLY A 205 10.88 15.08 -5.13
N LEU A 206 10.93 14.67 -6.40
CA LEU A 206 9.94 13.78 -7.02
C LEU A 206 9.53 12.56 -6.18
N LEU A 207 10.49 11.76 -5.68
CA LEU A 207 10.17 10.57 -4.87
C LEU A 207 9.42 10.94 -3.59
N CYS A 208 9.84 11.99 -2.90
CA CYS A 208 9.15 12.49 -1.71
C CYS A 208 7.71 12.89 -2.05
N ASP A 209 7.53 13.68 -3.10
CA ASP A 209 6.23 14.23 -3.46
C ASP A 209 5.21 13.18 -3.90
N LEU A 210 5.65 12.12 -4.61
CA LEU A 210 4.82 10.97 -4.96
C LEU A 210 4.26 10.23 -3.74
N LEU A 211 4.87 10.39 -2.57
CA LEU A 211 4.48 9.73 -1.33
C LEU A 211 3.81 10.67 -0.32
N TRP A 212 4.00 11.98 -0.43
CA TRP A 212 3.64 12.94 0.63
C TRP A 212 2.71 14.08 0.22
N SER A 213 2.59 14.40 -1.07
CA SER A 213 1.77 15.54 -1.48
C SER A 213 0.28 15.28 -1.30
N ASP A 214 -0.49 16.35 -1.13
CA ASP A 214 -1.94 16.29 -0.90
C ASP A 214 -2.72 17.23 -1.84
N PRO A 215 -3.89 16.82 -2.35
CA PRO A 215 -4.80 17.74 -3.03
C PRO A 215 -5.38 18.76 -2.05
N SER A 216 -5.57 20.01 -2.48
CA SER A 216 -6.22 21.05 -1.70
C SER A 216 -7.10 21.94 -2.57
N LYS A 217 -8.38 22.10 -2.16
CA LYS A 217 -9.35 22.97 -2.84
C LYS A 217 -9.07 24.47 -2.61
N ASP A 218 -8.32 24.78 -1.56
CA ASP A 218 -8.06 26.16 -1.13
C ASP A 218 -6.78 26.73 -1.76
N VAL A 219 -6.09 25.92 -2.60
CA VAL A 219 -4.86 26.27 -3.29
C VAL A 219 -5.12 26.33 -4.80
N LYS A 220 -4.53 27.34 -5.45
CA LYS A 220 -4.39 27.40 -6.91
C LYS A 220 -2.92 27.17 -7.26
N GLY A 221 -2.64 26.18 -8.11
CA GLY A 221 -1.26 25.77 -8.39
C GLY A 221 -0.69 24.90 -7.27
N TRP A 222 0.51 25.26 -6.78
CA TRP A 222 1.21 24.56 -5.69
C TRP A 222 1.19 25.39 -4.41
N GLY A 223 0.99 24.74 -3.27
CA GLY A 223 0.97 25.35 -1.95
C GLY A 223 1.89 24.64 -0.97
N MET A 224 2.10 25.24 0.21
CA MET A 224 2.79 24.57 1.30
C MET A 224 1.90 23.47 1.88
N ASN A 225 2.50 22.37 2.34
CA ASN A 225 1.79 21.29 3.02
C ASN A 225 1.94 21.44 4.54
N ASP A 226 0.81 21.39 5.26
CA ASP A 226 0.76 21.48 6.72
C ASP A 226 1.47 20.32 7.43
N ARG A 227 1.75 19.22 6.71
CA ARG A 227 2.60 18.12 7.17
C ARG A 227 4.07 18.53 7.36
N GLY A 228 4.47 19.69 6.83
CA GLY A 228 5.85 20.18 6.87
C GLY A 228 6.79 19.47 5.89
N VAL A 229 6.25 18.70 4.95
CA VAL A 229 6.97 17.96 3.91
C VAL A 229 6.16 17.98 2.61
N SER A 230 6.84 18.05 1.47
CA SER A 230 6.22 18.15 0.14
C SER A 230 5.27 19.36 0.00
N TYR A 231 4.30 19.26 -0.90
CA TYR A 231 3.41 20.33 -1.36
C TYR A 231 1.94 19.94 -1.25
N THR A 232 1.09 20.95 -1.27
CA THR A 232 -0.32 20.80 -1.66
C THR A 232 -0.50 21.20 -3.12
N PHE A 233 -1.49 20.63 -3.82
CA PHE A 233 -1.79 20.98 -5.21
C PHE A 233 -3.28 21.20 -5.47
N GLY A 234 -3.57 22.21 -6.29
CA GLY A 234 -4.93 22.61 -6.65
C GLY A 234 -5.58 21.74 -7.73
N PRO A 235 -6.90 21.88 -7.95
CA PRO A 235 -7.61 21.16 -9.02
C PRO A 235 -7.09 21.54 -10.41
N ASP A 236 -6.55 22.76 -10.58
CA ASP A 236 -5.94 23.20 -11.83
C ASP A 236 -4.70 22.36 -12.19
N LYS A 237 -3.94 21.90 -11.19
CA LYS A 237 -2.77 21.04 -11.43
C LYS A 237 -3.13 19.62 -11.77
N VAL A 238 -4.22 19.09 -11.20
CA VAL A 238 -4.77 17.80 -11.62
C VAL A 238 -5.20 17.84 -13.08
N ALA A 239 -6.01 18.83 -13.44
CA ALA A 239 -6.51 18.96 -14.81
C ALA A 239 -5.37 19.16 -15.83
N GLU A 240 -4.41 20.04 -15.54
CA GLU A 240 -3.23 20.28 -16.39
C GLU A 240 -2.44 18.99 -16.61
N PHE A 241 -2.18 18.24 -15.53
CA PHE A 241 -1.40 17.02 -15.59
C PHE A 241 -2.07 15.93 -16.44
N LEU A 242 -3.36 15.69 -16.21
CA LEU A 242 -4.14 14.69 -16.92
C LEU A 242 -4.24 15.00 -18.42
N ILE A 243 -4.53 16.25 -18.78
CA ILE A 243 -4.57 16.68 -20.19
C ILE A 243 -3.20 16.49 -20.86
N LYS A 244 -2.11 16.86 -20.17
CA LYS A 244 -0.75 16.76 -20.71
C LYS A 244 -0.31 15.32 -20.94
N ASN A 245 -0.78 14.38 -20.12
CA ASN A 245 -0.38 12.97 -20.16
C ASN A 245 -1.43 12.04 -20.80
N ASP A 246 -2.52 12.59 -21.37
CA ASP A 246 -3.65 11.84 -21.95
C ASP A 246 -4.25 10.81 -20.97
N MET A 247 -4.44 11.21 -19.72
CA MET A 247 -4.99 10.38 -18.64
C MET A 247 -6.36 10.90 -18.18
N ASP A 248 -7.14 10.02 -17.57
CA ASP A 248 -8.52 10.32 -17.16
C ASP A 248 -8.65 10.53 -15.64
N LEU A 249 -7.83 9.85 -14.83
CA LEU A 249 -7.98 9.81 -13.38
C LEU A 249 -6.64 9.69 -12.65
N VAL A 250 -6.50 10.42 -11.55
CA VAL A 250 -5.50 10.16 -10.51
C VAL A 250 -6.16 9.40 -9.36
N CYS A 251 -5.65 8.22 -8.99
CA CYS A 251 -6.07 7.45 -7.83
C CYS A 251 -4.98 7.48 -6.76
N ARG A 252 -5.32 7.93 -5.55
CA ARG A 252 -4.33 8.10 -4.47
C ARG A 252 -4.85 7.69 -3.09
N ALA A 253 -4.02 7.73 -2.04
CA ALA A 253 -4.40 7.30 -0.68
C ALA A 253 -4.07 8.34 0.42
N HIS A 254 -3.35 7.99 1.50
CA HIS A 254 -2.66 8.89 2.47
C HIS A 254 -3.49 9.86 3.33
N GLN A 255 -4.74 10.16 2.95
CA GLN A 255 -5.67 11.00 3.70
C GLN A 255 -6.89 10.18 4.11
N VAL A 256 -7.21 10.21 5.40
CA VAL A 256 -8.45 9.65 5.94
C VAL A 256 -9.63 10.43 5.36
N VAL A 257 -10.57 9.72 4.75
CA VAL A 257 -11.80 10.28 4.16
C VAL A 257 -13.00 9.54 4.71
N GLU A 258 -14.12 10.24 4.93
CA GLU A 258 -15.26 9.76 5.73
C GLU A 258 -15.83 8.43 5.21
N ASP A 259 -16.10 8.33 3.91
CA ASP A 259 -16.70 7.15 3.29
C ASP A 259 -15.65 6.11 2.81
N GLY A 260 -14.38 6.32 3.16
CA GLY A 260 -13.25 5.52 2.65
C GLY A 260 -12.85 5.85 1.21
N TYR A 261 -13.62 6.67 0.50
CA TYR A 261 -13.19 7.31 -0.74
C TYR A 261 -13.71 8.75 -0.82
N GLU A 262 -13.00 9.62 -1.54
CA GLU A 262 -13.44 11.00 -1.81
C GLU A 262 -12.94 11.46 -3.18
N PHE A 263 -13.83 12.08 -3.97
CA PHE A 263 -13.46 12.69 -5.25
C PHE A 263 -13.00 14.13 -5.08
N PHE A 264 -12.07 14.53 -5.94
CA PHE A 264 -11.52 15.88 -6.07
C PHE A 264 -11.45 16.29 -7.55
N ALA A 265 -11.35 17.60 -7.80
CA ALA A 265 -11.20 18.19 -9.14
C ALA A 265 -12.21 17.63 -10.17
N ASP A 266 -13.51 17.80 -9.93
CA ASP A 266 -14.58 17.31 -10.82
C ASP A 266 -14.47 15.80 -11.16
N ARG A 267 -14.06 15.00 -10.16
CA ARG A 267 -13.83 13.54 -10.23
C ARG A 267 -12.59 13.12 -11.04
N GLN A 268 -11.70 14.05 -11.35
CA GLN A 268 -10.42 13.76 -11.98
C GLN A 268 -9.37 13.21 -11.01
N LEU A 269 -9.60 13.31 -9.70
CA LEU A 269 -8.81 12.63 -8.69
C LEU A 269 -9.72 11.93 -7.69
N VAL A 270 -9.32 10.76 -7.22
CA VAL A 270 -9.97 10.05 -6.12
C VAL A 270 -8.95 9.67 -5.05
N THR A 271 -9.27 9.96 -3.80
CA THR A 271 -8.57 9.47 -2.61
C THR A 271 -9.26 8.20 -2.12
N ILE A 272 -8.51 7.13 -1.85
CA ILE A 272 -8.97 5.85 -1.30
C ILE A 272 -8.28 5.61 0.04
N PHE A 273 -9.04 5.27 1.07
CA PHE A 273 -8.54 4.90 2.38
C PHE A 273 -9.22 3.61 2.83
N SER A 274 -8.45 2.57 3.16
CA SER A 274 -9.00 1.21 3.33
C SER A 274 -9.04 0.74 4.79
N ALA A 275 -8.56 1.54 5.75
CA ALA A 275 -8.61 1.25 7.18
C ALA A 275 -9.83 1.91 7.86
N PRO A 276 -10.94 1.18 8.12
CA PRO A 276 -12.11 1.73 8.80
C PRO A 276 -11.83 2.04 10.28
N ASN A 277 -12.50 3.05 10.82
CA ASN A 277 -12.35 3.53 12.20
C ASN A 277 -10.86 3.70 12.56
N TYR A 278 -10.15 4.46 11.72
CA TYR A 278 -8.69 4.57 11.75
C TYR A 278 -8.20 4.99 13.13
N CYS A 279 -7.16 4.30 13.62
CA CYS A 279 -6.60 4.45 14.97
C CYS A 279 -7.60 4.29 16.13
N GLY A 280 -8.87 3.95 15.88
CA GLY A 280 -9.95 4.01 16.86
C GLY A 280 -10.37 5.43 17.27
N GLU A 281 -9.92 6.45 16.53
CA GLU A 281 -10.14 7.88 16.78
C GLU A 281 -11.07 8.52 15.74
N PHE A 282 -11.08 7.97 14.53
CA PHE A 282 -11.95 8.39 13.44
C PHE A 282 -13.15 7.45 13.33
N ASP A 283 -14.26 7.96 12.79
CA ASP A 283 -15.47 7.18 12.48
C ASP A 283 -15.58 6.86 10.98
N ASN A 284 -14.48 6.95 10.23
CA ASN A 284 -14.44 6.72 8.79
C ASN A 284 -14.74 5.26 8.42
N ALA A 285 -15.31 5.05 7.24
CA ALA A 285 -15.30 3.75 6.58
C ALA A 285 -13.95 3.51 5.88
N GLY A 286 -13.70 2.26 5.50
CA GLY A 286 -12.69 1.90 4.51
C GLY A 286 -13.36 1.72 3.15
N ALA A 287 -12.65 1.93 2.04
CA ALA A 287 -13.15 1.57 0.72
C ALA A 287 -12.09 0.86 -0.12
N MET A 288 -12.57 0.24 -1.19
CA MET A 288 -11.78 -0.35 -2.27
C MET A 288 -12.45 0.04 -3.59
N MET A 289 -11.67 0.55 -4.53
CA MET A 289 -12.15 0.87 -5.88
C MET A 289 -11.97 -0.34 -6.79
N SER A 290 -13.02 -0.80 -7.44
CA SER A 290 -12.94 -1.82 -8.50
C SER A 290 -12.98 -1.12 -9.86
N VAL A 291 -11.96 -1.39 -10.67
CA VAL A 291 -11.89 -0.98 -12.07
C VAL A 291 -12.15 -2.22 -12.92
N ASP A 292 -13.18 -2.19 -13.76
CA ASP A 292 -13.47 -3.30 -14.69
C ASP A 292 -12.79 -3.10 -16.05
N GLU A 293 -12.91 -4.09 -16.94
CA GLU A 293 -12.32 -4.08 -18.29
C GLU A 293 -12.77 -2.90 -19.18
N SER A 294 -13.85 -2.21 -18.82
CA SER A 294 -14.33 -1.00 -19.51
C SER A 294 -13.87 0.30 -18.85
N LEU A 295 -12.97 0.21 -17.87
CA LEU A 295 -12.52 1.29 -16.99
C LEU A 295 -13.65 1.91 -16.16
N MET A 296 -14.75 1.19 -15.94
CA MET A 296 -15.79 1.65 -15.02
C MET A 296 -15.31 1.47 -13.58
N CYS A 297 -15.16 2.59 -12.87
CA CYS A 297 -14.82 2.61 -11.45
C CYS A 297 -16.06 2.47 -10.57
N SER A 298 -16.05 1.50 -9.65
CA SER A 298 -17.07 1.32 -8.62
C SER A 298 -16.43 1.15 -7.23
N PHE A 299 -17.16 1.46 -6.16
CA PHE A 299 -16.61 1.46 -4.80
C PHE A 299 -17.30 0.43 -3.90
N GLN A 300 -16.49 -0.38 -3.22
CA GLN A 300 -16.93 -1.30 -2.18
C GLN A 300 -16.55 -0.71 -0.82
N ILE A 301 -17.56 -0.31 -0.03
CA ILE A 301 -17.35 0.36 1.26
C ILE A 301 -17.40 -0.65 2.41
N LEU A 302 -16.33 -0.70 3.20
CA LEU A 302 -16.20 -1.46 4.42
C LEU A 302 -16.49 -0.54 5.63
N LYS A 303 -17.71 -0.61 6.16
CA LYS A 303 -18.06 0.12 7.38
C LYS A 303 -17.29 -0.42 8.60
N PRO A 304 -17.03 0.42 9.62
CA PRO A 304 -16.50 -0.03 10.90
C PRO A 304 -17.30 -1.22 11.44
N ALA A 305 -16.61 -2.19 12.03
CA ALA A 305 -17.30 -3.29 12.68
C ALA A 305 -18.07 -2.77 13.90
N ASP A 306 -19.34 -3.18 14.06
CA ASP A 306 -20.15 -2.82 15.22
C ASP A 306 -19.41 -3.19 16.51
N ARG A 307 -19.04 -2.20 17.31
CA ARG A 307 -18.58 -2.42 18.68
C ARG A 307 -19.79 -2.87 19.50
N ARG A 308 -20.14 -4.16 19.45
CA ARG A 308 -21.10 -4.70 20.42
C ARG A 308 -20.58 -4.36 21.82
N PRO A 309 -21.33 -3.62 22.66
CA PRO A 309 -20.92 -3.40 24.02
C PRO A 309 -20.77 -4.78 24.67
N ARG A 310 -19.57 -5.10 25.14
CA ARG A 310 -19.42 -6.18 26.13
C ARG A 310 -20.10 -5.66 27.39
N PHE A 311 -21.37 -5.98 27.56
CA PHE A 311 -22.01 -5.90 28.88
C PHE A 311 -21.23 -6.86 29.78
N PHE A 312 -20.42 -6.29 30.67
CA PHE A 312 -19.90 -6.98 31.84
C PHE A 312 -20.90 -6.83 32.97
#